data_AF-A0A2V5T5E6-F1
#
_entry.id   AF-A0A2V5T5E6-F1
#
_cell.length_a   1.000
_cell.length_b   1.000
_cell.length_c   1.000
_cell.angle_alpha   90.00
_cell.angle_beta   90.00
_cell.angle_gamma   90.00
#
_symmetry.space_group_name_H-M   'P 1'
#
loop_
_entity.id
_entity.type
_entity.pdbx_description
1 polymer ?
#
loop_
_entity_poly.entity_id
_entity_poly.type
_entity_poly.pdbx_seq_one_letter_code
_entity_poly.pdbx_strand_id
1 'polypeptide(L)'
;MEFEKNTLLFGADPTPCIVAIELGETGTVKVYRRENDGSTIAEVEPFRPFVWCDSDVVDLGIEAEKLESDLKYGWLITVDSWKELIALRNGLKKANRDFFAFNDPVQHYLTGTGRTLFKELAFEELKRMQLEVLSFEEPIAGVAGAGPTDHVMSIALSDNTGWEELIVVDPKNTEESEHDAIKRLTALIKERDPDVIEGHNLFRFDLPYLVSRAKIAKTKLDWGRSGGFLRSRPSRLQIAEKTIDYPKFTIDGRHFVDTFLLAQFY
;
A
#
# COMPACT_ATOMS: atom_id res chain seq x y z
N MET A 1 13.69 12.54 27.97
CA MET A 1 12.61 11.79 27.30
C MET A 1 13.31 10.90 26.29
N GLU A 2 13.14 9.58 26.37
CA GLU A 2 13.61 8.70 25.29
C GLU A 2 12.93 9.14 23.99
N PHE A 3 13.69 9.22 22.89
CA PHE A 3 13.23 9.78 21.62
C PHE A 3 11.90 9.15 21.17
N GLU A 4 11.80 7.83 21.31
CA GLU A 4 10.65 7.00 20.94
C GLU A 4 9.38 7.28 21.75
N LYS A 5 9.50 7.93 22.93
CA LYS A 5 8.35 8.34 23.76
C LYS A 5 7.76 9.69 23.36
N ASN A 6 8.31 10.35 22.35
CA ASN A 6 7.78 11.62 21.86
C ASN A 6 6.49 11.40 21.06
N THR A 7 5.35 11.56 21.71
CA THR A 7 4.02 11.35 21.11
C THR A 7 3.71 12.29 19.96
N LEU A 8 4.38 13.44 19.86
CA LEU A 8 4.23 14.34 18.70
C LEU A 8 4.88 13.78 17.43
N LEU A 9 5.94 12.97 17.58
CA LEU A 9 6.67 12.37 16.46
C LEU A 9 6.19 10.94 16.17
N PHE A 10 5.87 10.18 17.22
CA PHE A 10 5.56 8.75 17.14
C PHE A 10 4.06 8.44 17.30
N GLY A 11 3.21 9.46 17.41
CA GLY A 11 1.77 9.32 17.61
C GLY A 11 1.39 9.08 19.07
N ALA A 12 0.23 9.60 19.46
CA ALA A 12 -0.27 9.57 20.84
C ALA A 12 -0.93 8.24 21.24
N ASP A 13 -1.43 7.46 20.29
CA ASP A 13 -2.03 6.16 20.58
C ASP A 13 -0.92 5.12 20.81
N PRO A 14 -0.95 4.37 21.94
CA PRO A 14 0.12 3.45 22.31
C PRO A 14 0.05 2.09 21.61
N THR A 15 -0.92 1.85 20.73
CA THR A 15 -1.12 0.55 20.07
C THR A 15 0.13 0.14 19.28
N PRO A 16 0.80 -0.97 19.66
CA PRO A 16 2.04 -1.39 19.02
C PRO A 16 1.79 -2.31 17.82
N CYS A 17 2.84 -2.54 17.06
CA CYS A 17 2.94 -3.63 16.08
C CYS A 17 1.89 -3.58 14.96
N ILE A 18 1.37 -2.39 14.62
CA ILE A 18 0.50 -2.21 13.46
C ILE A 18 1.36 -2.29 12.20
N VAL A 19 1.14 -3.30 11.37
CA VAL A 19 1.94 -3.56 10.17
C VAL A 19 1.27 -3.04 8.90
N ALA A 20 -0.05 -2.90 8.88
CA ALA A 20 -0.78 -2.28 7.77
C ALA A 20 -2.17 -1.79 8.21
N ILE A 21 -2.70 -0.83 7.47
CA ILE A 21 -4.09 -0.36 7.58
C ILE A 21 -4.69 -0.38 6.17
N GLU A 22 -5.90 -0.89 6.04
CA GLU A 22 -6.65 -0.88 4.79
C GLU A 22 -8.02 -0.25 5.01
N LEU A 23 -8.56 0.43 3.99
CA LEU A 23 -9.96 0.86 4.03
C LEU A 23 -10.84 -0.40 3.99
N GLY A 24 -11.74 -0.54 4.98
CA GLY A 24 -12.66 -1.66 5.09
C GLY A 24 -13.94 -1.43 4.31
N GLU A 25 -15.01 -2.07 4.78
CA GLU A 25 -16.37 -1.77 4.34
C GLU A 25 -16.81 -0.37 4.81
N THR A 26 -18.03 0.04 4.45
CA THR A 26 -18.57 1.36 4.77
C THR A 26 -18.37 1.74 6.23
N GLY A 27 -17.58 2.80 6.46
CA GLY A 27 -17.33 3.34 7.81
C GLY A 27 -16.39 2.50 8.67
N THR A 28 -15.56 1.65 8.06
CA THR A 28 -14.57 0.85 8.77
C THR A 28 -13.19 0.91 8.13
N VAL A 29 -12.18 0.63 8.93
CA VAL A 29 -10.84 0.24 8.47
C VAL A 29 -10.52 -1.15 8.98
N LYS A 30 -9.58 -1.79 8.31
CA LYS A 30 -8.95 -3.02 8.77
C LYS A 30 -7.55 -2.73 9.26
N VAL A 31 -7.26 -3.14 10.48
CA VAL A 31 -6.01 -2.93 11.19
C VAL A 31 -5.28 -4.26 11.27
N TYR A 32 -4.14 -4.36 10.59
CA TYR A 32 -3.29 -5.54 10.65
C TYR A 32 -2.23 -5.37 11.74
N ARG A 33 -2.16 -6.33 12.65
CA ARG A 33 -1.21 -6.30 13.77
C ARG A 33 -0.42 -7.58 13.87
N ARG A 34 0.85 -7.45 14.23
CA ARG A 34 1.73 -8.57 14.57
C ARG A 34 1.56 -8.95 16.03
N GLU A 35 1.24 -10.22 16.28
CA GLU A 35 1.16 -10.83 17.60
C GLU A 35 2.54 -11.33 18.07
N ASN A 36 2.64 -11.61 19.38
CA ASN A 36 3.88 -12.07 20.01
C ASN A 36 4.40 -13.41 19.47
N ASP A 37 3.52 -14.26 18.93
CA ASP A 37 3.89 -15.54 18.32
C ASP A 37 4.37 -15.40 16.86
N GLY A 38 4.42 -14.16 16.34
CA GLY A 38 4.83 -13.88 14.97
C GLY A 38 3.69 -13.91 13.95
N SER A 39 2.46 -14.26 14.34
CA SER A 39 1.29 -14.27 13.48
C SER A 39 0.73 -12.87 13.24
N THR A 40 0.02 -12.67 12.13
CA THR A 40 -0.62 -11.39 11.82
C THR A 40 -2.14 -11.53 11.97
N ILE A 41 -2.74 -10.73 12.83
CA ILE A 41 -4.20 -10.63 12.99
C ILE A 41 -4.76 -9.45 12.18
N ALA A 42 -6.08 -9.47 11.96
CA ALA A 42 -6.81 -8.40 11.30
C ALA A 42 -8.03 -8.01 12.12
N GLU A 43 -8.05 -6.78 12.61
CA GLU A 43 -9.17 -6.22 13.38
C GLU A 43 -9.94 -5.22 12.51
N VAL A 44 -11.26 -5.17 12.67
CA VAL A 44 -12.10 -4.19 11.97
C VAL A 44 -12.49 -3.13 12.97
N GLU A 45 -12.16 -1.88 12.68
CA GLU A 45 -12.40 -0.74 13.56
C GLU A 45 -13.24 0.34 12.86
N PRO A 46 -14.01 1.14 13.62
CA PRO A 46 -14.73 2.28 13.07
C PRO A 46 -13.79 3.28 12.39
N PHE A 47 -14.21 3.78 11.23
CA PHE A 47 -13.49 4.79 10.47
C PHE A 47 -14.31 6.06 10.34
N ARG A 48 -13.79 7.12 10.93
CA ARG A 48 -14.40 8.45 10.93
C ARG A 48 -13.48 9.45 10.25
N PRO A 49 -13.53 9.56 8.91
CA PRO A 49 -12.75 10.56 8.21
C PRO A 49 -13.25 11.96 8.52
N PHE A 50 -12.39 12.94 8.31
CA PHE A 50 -12.66 14.32 8.70
C PHE A 50 -12.15 15.32 7.66
N VAL A 51 -12.59 16.57 7.74
CA VAL A 51 -12.14 17.69 6.93
C VAL A 51 -11.97 18.92 7.82
N TRP A 52 -10.96 19.73 7.52
CA TRP A 52 -10.83 21.05 8.13
C TRP A 52 -11.43 22.11 7.21
N CYS A 53 -12.32 22.93 7.74
CA CYS A 53 -13.06 23.95 6.99
C CYS A 53 -12.80 25.37 7.53
N ASP A 54 -13.04 26.35 6.67
CA ASP A 54 -12.96 27.78 7.00
C ASP A 54 -14.16 28.32 7.80
N SER A 55 -15.24 27.54 7.84
CA SER A 55 -16.53 27.89 8.43
C SER A 55 -17.23 26.63 8.93
N ASP A 56 -18.26 26.82 9.76
CA ASP A 56 -19.14 25.73 10.14
C ASP A 56 -19.96 25.20 8.94
N VAL A 57 -20.60 24.05 9.13
CA VAL A 57 -21.48 23.40 8.15
C VAL A 57 -22.83 23.04 8.74
N VAL A 58 -23.30 23.83 9.72
CA VAL A 58 -24.56 23.55 10.42
C VAL A 58 -25.74 23.57 9.45
N ASP A 59 -25.65 24.38 8.39
CA ASP A 59 -26.64 24.43 7.30
C ASP A 59 -26.76 23.12 6.51
N LEU A 60 -25.74 22.26 6.56
CA LEU A 60 -25.77 20.91 5.99
C LEU A 60 -26.31 19.86 6.97
N GLY A 61 -26.66 20.25 8.20
CA GLY A 61 -27.11 19.34 9.26
C GLY A 61 -26.01 18.43 9.80
N ILE A 62 -24.74 18.80 9.62
CA ILE A 62 -23.57 18.05 10.08
C ILE A 62 -22.97 18.80 11.26
N GLU A 63 -22.64 18.07 12.33
CA GLU A 63 -21.95 18.65 13.48
C GLU A 63 -20.52 19.07 13.09
N ALA A 64 -20.12 20.27 13.54
CA ALA A 64 -18.79 20.82 13.32
C ALA A 64 -18.17 21.22 14.67
N GLU A 65 -16.93 20.82 14.89
CA GLU A 65 -16.14 21.18 16.05
C GLU A 65 -15.31 22.42 15.75
N LYS A 66 -15.39 23.44 16.60
CA LYS A 66 -14.51 24.61 16.51
C LYS A 66 -13.19 24.34 17.21
N LEU A 67 -12.09 24.43 16.48
CA LEU A 67 -10.75 24.24 17.01
C LEU A 67 -10.27 25.46 17.80
N GLU A 68 -9.37 25.24 18.75
CA GLU A 68 -8.70 26.28 19.54
C GLU A 68 -7.63 27.01 18.71
N SER A 69 -8.05 27.61 17.58
CA SER A 69 -7.18 28.36 16.68
C SER A 69 -7.96 29.48 15.99
N ASP A 70 -7.27 30.58 15.69
CA ASP A 70 -7.74 31.69 14.86
C ASP A 70 -7.27 31.57 13.40
N LEU A 71 -6.61 30.47 13.04
CA LEU A 71 -6.16 30.20 11.67
C LEU A 71 -7.33 29.87 10.74
N LYS A 72 -7.07 29.97 9.43
CA LYS A 72 -8.08 29.83 8.37
C LYS A 72 -8.96 28.59 8.51
N TYR A 73 -8.39 27.42 8.77
CA TYR A 73 -9.14 26.16 8.84
C TYR A 73 -9.48 25.78 10.29
N GLY A 74 -10.25 26.65 10.95
CA GLY A 74 -10.58 26.55 12.38
C GLY A 74 -11.74 25.62 12.73
N TRP A 75 -12.33 24.90 11.76
CA TRP A 75 -13.44 23.98 12.00
C TRP A 75 -13.07 22.57 11.57
N LEU A 76 -13.33 21.58 12.42
CA LEU A 76 -13.17 20.16 12.12
C LEU A 76 -14.54 19.52 11.95
N ILE A 77 -14.75 18.83 10.83
CA ILE A 77 -15.99 18.12 10.54
C ILE A 77 -15.66 16.67 10.32
N THR A 78 -16.38 15.79 11.01
CA THR A 78 -16.20 14.35 10.94
C THR A 78 -17.45 13.69 10.32
N VAL A 79 -17.25 12.67 9.50
CA VAL A 79 -18.33 11.90 8.85
C VAL A 79 -18.10 10.41 9.06
N ASP A 80 -19.09 9.58 8.74
CA ASP A 80 -19.08 8.16 9.10
C ASP A 80 -18.55 7.25 8.00
N SER A 81 -18.17 7.78 6.83
CA SER A 81 -17.58 6.96 5.77
C SER A 81 -16.74 7.74 4.76
N TRP A 82 -15.87 7.03 4.03
CA TRP A 82 -15.10 7.61 2.92
C TRP A 82 -15.99 8.19 1.82
N LYS A 83 -17.13 7.53 1.55
CA LYS A 83 -18.12 7.98 0.57
C LYS A 83 -18.76 9.31 0.99
N GLU A 84 -19.12 9.44 2.26
CA GLU A 84 -19.63 10.70 2.81
C GLU A 84 -18.58 11.81 2.77
N LEU A 85 -17.31 11.51 3.06
CA LEU A 85 -16.25 12.52 2.95
C LEU A 85 -16.13 13.03 1.51
N ILE A 86 -16.16 12.13 0.52
CA ILE A 86 -16.15 12.53 -0.90
C ILE A 86 -17.37 13.41 -1.22
N ALA A 87 -18.56 13.04 -0.74
CA ALA A 87 -19.77 13.82 -0.97
C ALA A 87 -19.69 15.21 -0.31
N LEU A 88 -19.24 15.29 0.94
CA LEU A 88 -19.02 16.54 1.67
C LEU A 88 -18.03 17.44 0.95
N ARG A 89 -16.85 16.93 0.57
CA ARG A 89 -15.84 17.68 -0.19
C ARG A 89 -16.40 18.25 -1.49
N ASN A 90 -17.21 17.47 -2.22
CA ASN A 90 -17.85 17.93 -3.44
C ASN A 90 -18.91 19.02 -3.16
N GLY A 91 -19.66 18.90 -2.07
CA GLY A 91 -20.61 19.92 -1.61
C GLY A 91 -19.92 21.23 -1.25
N LEU A 92 -18.86 21.17 -0.44
CA LEU A 92 -18.05 22.33 -0.04
C LEU A 92 -17.47 23.06 -1.25
N LYS A 93 -16.90 22.33 -2.22
CA LYS A 93 -16.43 22.91 -3.48
C LYS A 93 -17.53 23.65 -4.24
N LYS A 94 -18.72 23.05 -4.36
CA LYS A 94 -19.86 23.67 -5.06
C LYS A 94 -20.39 24.92 -4.34
N ALA A 95 -20.33 24.91 -3.02
CA ALA A 95 -20.70 26.05 -2.18
C ALA A 95 -19.58 27.11 -2.08
N ASN A 96 -18.44 26.92 -2.77
CA ASN A 96 -17.29 27.82 -2.74
C ASN A 96 -16.77 28.08 -1.30
N ARG A 97 -16.77 27.04 -0.45
CA ARG A 97 -16.16 27.04 0.89
C ARG A 97 -14.77 26.44 0.83
N ASP A 98 -13.80 27.07 1.50
CA ASP A 98 -12.44 26.57 1.53
C ASP A 98 -12.29 25.46 2.58
N PHE A 99 -11.56 24.42 2.21
CA PHE A 99 -11.28 23.30 3.11
C PHE A 99 -9.96 22.62 2.78
N PHE A 100 -9.46 21.88 3.76
CA PHE A 100 -8.32 20.98 3.65
C PHE A 100 -8.72 19.57 4.09
N ALA A 101 -8.40 18.57 3.28
CA ALA A 101 -8.58 17.16 3.61
C ALA A 101 -7.46 16.35 2.98
N PHE A 102 -7.08 15.25 3.62
CA PHE A 102 -6.21 14.26 3.00
C PHE A 102 -6.92 13.57 1.83
N ASN A 103 -6.13 12.98 0.94
CA ASN A 103 -6.64 12.25 -0.22
C ASN A 103 -6.60 10.73 -0.03
N ASP A 104 -6.07 10.27 1.10
CA ASP A 104 -5.88 8.86 1.43
C ASP A 104 -6.65 8.52 2.71
N PRO A 105 -7.57 7.54 2.69
CA PRO A 105 -8.32 7.12 3.88
C PRO A 105 -7.41 6.61 5.01
N VAL A 106 -6.30 5.95 4.68
CA VAL A 106 -5.37 5.44 5.70
C VAL A 106 -4.73 6.61 6.45
N GLN A 107 -4.31 7.66 5.75
CA GLN A 107 -3.81 8.89 6.37
C GLN A 107 -4.84 9.56 7.30
N HIS A 108 -6.13 9.58 6.94
CA HIS A 108 -7.18 10.06 7.84
C HIS A 108 -7.25 9.23 9.13
N TYR A 109 -7.23 7.90 9.02
CA TYR A 109 -7.30 7.02 10.18
C TYR A 109 -6.10 7.22 11.11
N LEU A 110 -4.88 7.17 10.57
CA LEU A 110 -3.65 7.34 11.35
C LEU A 110 -3.60 8.72 12.03
N THR A 111 -3.96 9.79 11.30
CA THR A 111 -3.95 11.15 11.84
C THR A 111 -5.02 11.33 12.92
N GLY A 112 -6.24 10.85 12.68
CA GLY A 112 -7.37 11.03 13.61
C GLY A 112 -7.24 10.21 14.88
N THR A 113 -6.64 9.02 14.81
CA THR A 113 -6.42 8.17 15.98
C THR A 113 -5.11 8.48 16.70
N GLY A 114 -4.13 9.08 16.02
CA GLY A 114 -2.77 9.22 16.54
C GLY A 114 -1.99 7.91 16.55
N ARG A 115 -2.45 6.87 15.83
CA ARG A 115 -1.73 5.62 15.62
C ARG A 115 -0.66 5.76 14.55
N THR A 116 0.38 4.95 14.64
CA THR A 116 1.48 4.88 13.69
C THR A 116 1.77 3.44 13.31
N LEU A 117 2.32 3.23 12.11
CA LEU A 117 2.78 1.91 11.68
C LEU A 117 4.11 1.58 12.34
N PHE A 118 4.33 0.28 12.60
CA PHE A 118 5.59 -0.30 13.07
C PHE A 118 6.09 0.20 14.44
N LYS A 119 5.22 0.85 15.22
CA LYS A 119 5.52 1.22 16.61
C LYS A 119 5.91 -0.02 17.41
N GLU A 120 7.00 0.07 18.17
CA GLU A 120 7.56 -1.02 18.98
C GLU A 120 7.91 -2.29 18.18
N LEU A 121 8.11 -2.17 16.87
CA LEU A 121 8.63 -3.24 16.02
C LEU A 121 10.07 -2.89 15.62
N ALA A 122 11.04 -3.69 16.04
CA ALA A 122 12.42 -3.53 15.58
C ALA A 122 12.50 -3.78 14.06
N PHE A 123 13.50 -3.18 13.40
CA PHE A 123 13.62 -3.30 11.95
C PHE A 123 13.83 -4.76 11.50
N GLU A 124 14.48 -5.58 12.33
CA GLU A 124 14.71 -7.00 12.11
C GLU A 124 13.43 -7.84 12.25
N GLU A 125 12.44 -7.36 12.99
CA GLU A 125 11.15 -8.04 13.21
C GLU A 125 10.13 -7.76 12.10
N LEU A 126 10.39 -6.73 11.28
CA LEU A 126 9.64 -6.47 10.05
C LEU A 126 9.96 -7.57 9.03
N LYS A 127 8.94 -8.33 8.62
CA LYS A 127 9.11 -9.39 7.62
C LYS A 127 9.22 -8.75 6.24
N ARG A 128 10.40 -8.83 5.62
CA ARG A 128 10.70 -8.22 4.32
C ARG A 128 11.09 -9.31 3.34
N MET A 129 10.43 -9.35 2.20
CA MET A 129 10.73 -10.28 1.10
C MET A 129 11.21 -9.50 -0.12
N GLN A 130 12.36 -9.88 -0.65
CA GLN A 130 12.88 -9.39 -1.92
C GLN A 130 12.34 -10.22 -3.07
N LEU A 131 11.95 -9.58 -4.17
CA LEU A 131 11.45 -10.20 -5.39
C LEU A 131 12.17 -9.63 -6.61
N GLU A 132 12.65 -10.53 -7.47
CA GLU A 132 13.16 -10.21 -8.80
C GLU A 132 12.65 -11.22 -9.83
N VAL A 133 12.23 -10.73 -10.98
CA VAL A 133 11.75 -11.54 -12.11
C VAL A 133 12.72 -11.34 -13.27
N LEU A 134 13.17 -12.44 -13.88
CA LEU A 134 13.97 -12.38 -15.10
C LEU A 134 13.14 -12.84 -16.31
N SER A 135 13.28 -12.13 -17.43
CA SER A 135 12.67 -12.44 -18.73
C SER A 135 13.72 -12.48 -19.84
N PHE A 136 13.38 -13.06 -21.00
CA PHE A 136 14.30 -13.15 -22.14
C PHE A 136 14.41 -11.85 -22.93
N GLU A 137 13.39 -11.00 -22.88
CA GLU A 137 13.45 -9.64 -23.42
C GLU A 137 13.70 -8.64 -22.29
N GLU A 138 14.71 -7.77 -22.44
CA GLU A 138 14.85 -6.58 -21.61
C GLU A 138 13.68 -5.65 -21.94
N PRO A 139 12.79 -5.31 -21.00
CA PRO A 139 11.82 -4.27 -21.23
C PRO A 139 12.57 -2.96 -21.33
N ILE A 140 12.64 -2.43 -22.54
CA ILE A 140 12.99 -1.03 -22.75
C ILE A 140 11.97 -0.22 -21.97
N ALA A 141 12.45 0.49 -20.94
CA ALA A 141 11.72 1.40 -20.07
C ALA A 141 10.46 2.00 -20.74
N GLY A 142 9.29 1.42 -20.45
CA GLY A 142 7.99 1.99 -20.81
C GLY A 142 7.45 1.64 -22.21
N VAL A 143 8.06 0.72 -22.96
CA VAL A 143 7.56 0.31 -24.29
C VAL A 143 7.60 -1.21 -24.42
N ALA A 144 6.42 -1.80 -24.65
CA ALA A 144 6.11 -3.22 -24.78
C ALA A 144 5.98 -4.00 -23.45
N GLY A 145 4.75 -4.46 -23.17
CA GLY A 145 4.55 -5.60 -22.28
C GLY A 145 5.01 -6.89 -22.99
N ALA A 146 5.17 -7.98 -22.23
CA ALA A 146 5.55 -9.29 -22.74
C ALA A 146 4.82 -9.60 -24.06
N GLY A 147 5.57 -9.81 -25.14
CA GLY A 147 5.01 -10.32 -26.39
C GLY A 147 4.35 -11.69 -26.18
N PRO A 148 3.50 -12.15 -27.12
CA PRO A 148 2.82 -13.45 -27.00
C PRO A 148 3.77 -14.65 -26.82
N THR A 149 5.03 -14.51 -27.26
CA THR A 149 6.08 -15.54 -27.22
C THR A 149 7.04 -15.39 -26.05
N ASP A 150 7.02 -14.26 -25.34
CA ASP A 150 7.87 -14.05 -24.17
C ASP A 150 7.32 -14.85 -22.97
N HIS A 151 8.14 -15.14 -21.98
CA HIS A 151 7.76 -15.85 -20.75
C HIS A 151 8.74 -15.54 -19.62
N VAL A 152 8.27 -15.73 -18.38
CA VAL A 152 9.15 -15.71 -17.20
C VAL A 152 10.28 -16.71 -17.41
N MET A 153 11.53 -16.27 -17.29
CA MET A 153 12.69 -17.17 -17.25
C MET A 153 12.88 -17.73 -15.83
N SER A 154 12.88 -16.84 -14.84
CA SER A 154 12.97 -17.23 -13.44
C SER A 154 12.41 -16.17 -12.50
N ILE A 155 12.09 -16.58 -11.28
CA ILE A 155 11.68 -15.71 -10.18
C ILE A 155 12.62 -16.00 -9.01
N ALA A 156 13.36 -14.99 -8.57
CA ALA A 156 14.24 -15.06 -7.41
C ALA A 156 13.55 -14.39 -6.20
N LEU A 157 13.65 -15.05 -5.06
CA LEU A 157 13.11 -14.59 -3.79
C LEU A 157 14.18 -14.69 -2.71
N SER A 158 14.19 -13.72 -1.81
CA SER A 158 14.84 -13.86 -0.52
C SER A 158 14.05 -13.13 0.55
N ASP A 159 14.40 -13.33 1.82
CA ASP A 159 13.87 -12.50 2.90
C ASP A 159 14.89 -12.18 3.99
N ASN A 160 14.48 -11.34 4.94
CA ASN A 160 15.33 -10.85 6.02
C ASN A 160 15.79 -11.92 7.03
N THR A 161 15.40 -13.20 6.87
CA THR A 161 15.94 -14.33 7.65
C THR A 161 17.12 -15.04 6.97
N GLY A 162 17.46 -14.63 5.73
CA GLY A 162 18.46 -15.30 4.90
C GLY A 162 17.91 -16.50 4.13
N TRP A 163 16.59 -16.68 4.09
CA TRP A 163 15.95 -17.67 3.21
C TRP A 163 16.02 -17.18 1.76
N GLU A 164 16.23 -18.10 0.83
CA GLU A 164 16.32 -17.86 -0.61
C GLU A 164 15.56 -18.94 -1.38
N GLU A 165 14.94 -18.57 -2.49
CA GLU A 165 14.34 -19.51 -3.46
C GLU A 165 14.54 -18.98 -4.88
N LEU A 166 14.92 -19.89 -5.78
CA LEU A 166 14.93 -19.64 -7.21
C LEU A 166 13.94 -20.57 -7.92
N ILE A 167 12.94 -19.98 -8.57
CA ILE A 167 11.95 -20.70 -9.36
C ILE A 167 12.32 -20.53 -10.83
N VAL A 168 12.70 -21.61 -11.52
CA VAL A 168 13.10 -21.59 -12.93
C VAL A 168 11.98 -22.16 -13.80
N VAL A 169 11.67 -21.50 -14.91
CA VAL A 169 10.71 -22.00 -15.89
C VAL A 169 11.43 -22.92 -16.89
N ASP A 170 10.94 -24.14 -17.07
CA ASP A 170 11.49 -25.09 -18.03
C ASP A 170 11.13 -24.67 -19.47
N PRO A 171 12.12 -24.32 -20.32
CA PRO A 171 11.86 -23.93 -21.71
C PRO A 171 11.32 -25.07 -22.58
N LYS A 172 11.38 -26.33 -22.12
CA LYS A 172 10.78 -27.47 -22.83
C LYS A 172 9.28 -27.61 -22.58
N ASN A 173 8.76 -27.00 -21.52
CA ASN A 173 7.36 -27.05 -21.11
C ASN A 173 6.91 -25.71 -20.53
N THR A 174 7.12 -24.64 -21.29
CA THR A 174 6.97 -23.26 -20.83
C THR A 174 5.59 -22.96 -20.24
N GLU A 175 4.50 -23.41 -20.88
CA GLU A 175 3.13 -23.06 -20.44
C GLU A 175 2.81 -23.61 -19.04
N GLU A 176 3.04 -24.90 -18.83
CA GLU A 176 2.78 -25.56 -17.53
C GLU A 176 3.79 -25.09 -16.48
N SER A 177 5.07 -24.98 -16.85
CA SER A 177 6.12 -24.58 -15.92
C SER A 177 5.98 -23.12 -15.48
N GLU A 178 5.54 -22.20 -16.34
CA GLU A 178 5.28 -20.81 -15.98
C GLU A 178 4.02 -20.69 -15.11
N HIS A 179 2.96 -21.45 -15.41
CA HIS A 179 1.79 -21.56 -14.54
C HIS A 179 2.20 -21.99 -13.13
N ASP A 180 3.00 -23.05 -13.02
CA ASP A 180 3.45 -23.58 -11.74
C ASP A 180 4.41 -22.63 -11.02
N ALA A 181 5.27 -21.92 -11.76
CA ALA A 181 6.15 -20.92 -11.20
C ALA A 181 5.38 -19.76 -10.55
N ILE A 182 4.38 -19.21 -11.25
CA ILE A 182 3.55 -18.12 -10.71
C ILE A 182 2.70 -18.61 -9.53
N LYS A 183 2.19 -19.84 -9.60
CA LYS A 183 1.44 -20.46 -8.49
C LYS A 183 2.34 -20.67 -7.27
N ARG A 184 3.59 -21.10 -7.47
CA ARG A 184 4.59 -21.27 -6.41
C ARG A 184 4.96 -19.95 -5.77
N LEU A 185 5.18 -18.89 -6.56
CA LEU A 185 5.39 -17.53 -6.06
C LEU A 185 4.25 -17.08 -5.14
N THR A 186 3.00 -17.22 -5.58
CA THR A 186 1.82 -16.86 -4.77
C THR A 186 1.75 -17.67 -3.48
N ALA A 187 2.06 -18.97 -3.53
CA ALA A 187 2.08 -19.82 -2.34
C ALA A 187 3.16 -19.36 -1.33
N LEU A 188 4.37 -19.05 -1.82
CA LEU A 188 5.48 -18.60 -1.00
C LEU A 188 5.20 -17.25 -0.33
N ILE A 189 4.63 -16.28 -1.03
CA ILE A 189 4.25 -14.99 -0.44
C ILE A 189 3.22 -15.19 0.69
N LYS A 190 2.26 -16.11 0.50
CA LYS A 190 1.27 -16.42 1.54
C LYS A 190 1.88 -17.15 2.73
N GLU A 191 2.77 -18.11 2.48
CA GLU A 191 3.45 -18.91 3.50
C GLU A 191 4.39 -18.07 4.36
N ARG A 192 5.21 -17.23 3.73
CA ARG A 192 6.20 -16.37 4.42
C ARG A 192 5.57 -15.14 5.07
N ASP A 193 4.39 -14.73 4.60
CA ASP A 193 3.62 -13.60 5.10
C ASP A 193 4.42 -12.28 5.30
N PRO A 194 5.12 -11.76 4.27
CA PRO A 194 5.92 -10.54 4.41
C PRO A 194 5.05 -9.28 4.64
N ASP A 195 5.49 -8.41 5.55
CA ASP A 195 4.92 -7.07 5.74
C ASP A 195 5.28 -6.16 4.57
N VAL A 196 6.47 -6.34 4.01
CA VAL A 196 7.01 -5.57 2.89
C VAL A 196 7.51 -6.51 1.79
N ILE A 197 7.11 -6.24 0.56
CA ILE A 197 7.69 -6.84 -0.65
C ILE A 197 8.54 -5.76 -1.32
N GLU A 198 9.83 -6.02 -1.48
CA GLU A 198 10.80 -5.05 -1.99
C GLU A 198 11.61 -5.61 -3.17
N GLY A 199 12.20 -4.71 -3.96
CA GLY A 199 12.94 -5.07 -5.17
C GLY A 199 13.41 -3.85 -5.94
N HIS A 200 14.06 -4.05 -7.08
CA HIS A 200 14.56 -2.97 -7.92
C HIS A 200 13.74 -2.85 -9.19
N ASN A 201 13.07 -1.70 -9.39
CA ASN A 201 12.20 -1.44 -10.53
C ASN A 201 10.89 -2.25 -10.54
N LEU A 202 10.47 -2.73 -9.36
CA LEU A 202 9.25 -3.51 -9.12
C LEU A 202 8.02 -2.95 -9.84
N PHE A 203 7.80 -1.65 -9.74
CA PHE A 203 6.57 -1.04 -10.26
C PHE A 203 6.58 -0.91 -11.77
N ARG A 204 7.73 -0.78 -12.41
CA ARG A 204 7.81 -0.57 -13.87
C ARG A 204 8.08 -1.86 -14.62
N PHE A 205 8.54 -2.90 -13.93
CA PHE A 205 8.85 -4.18 -14.55
C PHE A 205 8.21 -5.38 -13.84
N ASP A 206 8.72 -5.82 -12.69
CA ASP A 206 8.38 -7.13 -12.11
C ASP A 206 6.87 -7.33 -11.92
N LEU A 207 6.20 -6.38 -11.28
CA LEU A 207 4.77 -6.46 -11.00
C LEU A 207 3.91 -6.35 -12.28
N PRO A 208 4.10 -5.37 -13.18
CA PRO A 208 3.44 -5.37 -14.48
C PRO A 208 3.65 -6.66 -15.28
N TYR A 209 4.87 -7.18 -15.29
CA TYR A 209 5.24 -8.36 -16.04
C TYR A 209 4.53 -9.60 -15.49
N LEU A 210 4.62 -9.84 -14.18
CA LEU A 210 3.91 -10.92 -13.50
C LEU A 210 2.39 -10.85 -13.74
N VAL A 211 1.78 -9.66 -13.68
CA VAL A 211 0.35 -9.51 -13.94
C VAL A 211 -0.01 -9.91 -15.38
N SER A 212 0.80 -9.49 -16.36
CA SER A 212 0.61 -9.87 -17.76
C SER A 212 0.73 -11.39 -17.96
N ARG A 213 1.79 -12.00 -17.40
CA ARG A 213 2.06 -13.43 -17.52
C ARG A 213 1.04 -14.28 -16.76
N ALA A 214 0.63 -13.88 -15.56
CA ALA A 214 -0.39 -14.57 -14.79
C ALA A 214 -1.74 -14.61 -15.53
N LYS A 215 -2.09 -13.56 -16.27
CA LYS A 215 -3.30 -13.54 -17.11
C LYS A 215 -3.23 -14.58 -18.24
N ILE A 216 -2.06 -14.73 -18.89
CA ILE A 216 -1.83 -15.71 -19.96
C ILE A 216 -1.85 -17.13 -19.39
N ALA A 217 -1.10 -17.36 -18.30
CA ALA A 217 -1.03 -18.62 -17.58
C ALA A 217 -2.33 -18.98 -16.83
N LYS A 218 -3.33 -18.07 -16.78
CA LYS A 218 -4.60 -18.23 -16.06
C LYS A 218 -4.41 -18.51 -14.55
N THR A 219 -3.38 -17.90 -13.96
CA THR A 219 -3.07 -17.98 -12.53
C THR A 219 -3.47 -16.70 -11.79
N LYS A 220 -3.65 -16.82 -10.47
CA LYS A 220 -4.03 -15.71 -9.60
C LYS A 220 -2.82 -15.17 -8.84
N LEU A 221 -2.72 -13.84 -8.79
CA LEU A 221 -1.80 -13.09 -7.92
C LEU A 221 -2.58 -12.50 -6.74
N ASP A 222 -3.14 -13.38 -5.92
CA ASP A 222 -4.00 -13.04 -4.79
C ASP A 222 -3.21 -12.93 -3.48
N TRP A 223 -2.24 -12.02 -3.46
CA TRP A 223 -1.25 -11.89 -2.38
C TRP A 223 -1.76 -11.19 -1.12
N GLY A 224 -3.01 -10.72 -1.09
CA GLY A 224 -3.55 -9.98 0.05
C GLY A 224 -3.75 -10.83 1.29
N ARG A 225 -3.54 -10.24 2.48
CA ARG A 225 -3.65 -10.95 3.77
C ARG A 225 -5.08 -11.39 4.07
N SER A 226 -6.08 -10.58 3.72
CA SER A 226 -7.50 -10.98 3.75
C SER A 226 -8.00 -11.46 2.38
N GLY A 227 -7.09 -11.98 1.55
CA GLY A 227 -7.35 -12.22 0.14
C GLY A 227 -7.35 -10.93 -0.68
N GLY A 228 -7.76 -11.05 -1.94
CA GLY A 228 -7.74 -9.94 -2.89
C GLY A 228 -6.49 -9.92 -3.76
N PHE A 229 -6.57 -9.16 -4.84
CA PHE A 229 -5.60 -9.15 -5.94
C PHE A 229 -4.76 -7.88 -5.93
N LEU A 230 -3.61 -7.93 -6.60
CA LEU A 230 -2.83 -6.74 -6.93
C LEU A 230 -3.71 -5.69 -7.61
N ARG A 231 -3.64 -4.45 -7.12
CA ARG A 231 -4.29 -3.29 -7.73
C ARG A 231 -3.22 -2.31 -8.17
N SER A 232 -3.35 -1.79 -9.38
CA SER A 232 -2.47 -0.73 -9.89
C SER A 232 -3.26 0.53 -10.22
N ARG A 233 -2.59 1.67 -10.09
CA ARG A 233 -3.07 2.97 -10.58
C ARG A 233 -1.92 3.75 -11.19
N PRO A 234 -2.17 4.64 -12.17
CA PRO A 234 -1.15 5.56 -12.64
C PRO A 234 -0.60 6.41 -11.49
N SER A 235 0.71 6.58 -11.45
CA SER A 235 1.41 7.44 -10.50
C SER A 235 2.65 8.03 -11.15
N ARG A 236 3.24 9.00 -10.47
CA ARG A 236 4.43 9.67 -10.95
C ARG A 236 5.33 10.11 -9.81
N LEU A 237 6.62 10.13 -10.09
CA LEU A 237 7.65 10.69 -9.26
C LEU A 237 8.25 11.88 -10.01
N GLN A 238 8.25 13.05 -9.37
CA GLN A 238 8.84 14.27 -9.92
C GLN A 238 9.95 14.74 -8.99
N ILE A 239 11.18 14.81 -9.52
CA ILE A 239 12.36 15.27 -8.80
C ILE A 239 13.08 16.25 -9.71
N ALA A 240 13.08 17.53 -9.31
CA ALA A 240 13.52 18.64 -10.15
C ALA A 240 12.86 18.58 -11.55
N GLU A 241 13.64 18.54 -12.62
CA GLU A 241 13.18 18.39 -14.00
C GLU A 241 12.78 16.96 -14.40
N LYS A 242 13.18 15.94 -13.63
CA LYS A 242 12.95 14.54 -13.96
C LYS A 242 11.54 14.13 -13.56
N THR A 243 10.78 13.63 -14.53
CA THR A 243 9.47 13.00 -14.29
C THR A 243 9.54 11.54 -14.69
N ILE A 244 9.18 10.65 -13.76
CA ILE A 244 9.12 9.21 -13.97
C ILE A 244 7.70 8.76 -13.70
N ASP A 245 6.99 8.36 -14.75
CA ASP A 245 5.67 7.75 -14.62
C ASP A 245 5.82 6.24 -14.35
N TYR A 246 4.99 5.71 -13.46
CA TYR A 246 4.97 4.31 -13.10
C TYR A 246 3.58 3.89 -12.59
N PRO A 247 3.16 2.63 -12.78
CA PRO A 247 1.96 2.14 -12.13
C PRO A 247 2.27 1.85 -10.66
N LYS A 248 1.61 2.56 -9.73
CA LYS A 248 1.72 2.25 -8.30
C LYS A 248 0.88 1.02 -8.02
N PHE A 249 1.55 -0.06 -7.62
CA PHE A 249 0.87 -1.26 -7.13
C PHE A 249 0.60 -1.18 -5.63
N THR A 250 -0.51 -1.81 -5.24
CA THR A 250 -0.95 -1.98 -3.85
C THR A 250 -1.54 -3.38 -3.69
N ILE A 251 -1.44 -3.91 -2.49
CA ILE A 251 -2.08 -5.16 -2.10
C ILE A 251 -2.53 -5.05 -0.65
N ASP A 252 -3.66 -5.67 -0.35
CA ASP A 252 -4.27 -5.64 0.98
C ASP A 252 -3.30 -6.20 2.05
N GLY A 253 -2.95 -5.35 3.02
CA GLY A 253 -2.22 -5.75 4.23
C GLY A 253 -0.71 -5.89 4.06
N ARG A 254 -0.13 -5.52 2.90
CA ARG A 254 1.33 -5.52 2.66
C ARG A 254 1.78 -4.25 1.95
N HIS A 255 3.03 -3.88 2.14
CA HIS A 255 3.64 -2.72 1.50
C HIS A 255 4.56 -3.11 0.35
N PHE A 256 4.66 -2.25 -0.66
CA PHE A 256 5.65 -2.39 -1.73
C PHE A 256 6.72 -1.31 -1.64
N VAL A 257 7.99 -1.71 -1.67
CA VAL A 257 9.15 -0.82 -1.69
C VAL A 257 9.96 -1.03 -2.96
N ASP A 258 9.95 -0.01 -3.83
CA ASP A 258 10.72 -0.03 -5.08
C ASP A 258 12.00 0.79 -4.92
N THR A 259 13.13 0.09 -4.85
CA THR A 259 14.44 0.71 -4.65
C THR A 259 14.89 1.54 -5.84
N PHE A 260 14.40 1.27 -7.06
CA PHE A 260 14.69 2.13 -8.23
C PHE A 260 14.13 3.53 -8.02
N LEU A 261 12.90 3.64 -7.49
CA LEU A 261 12.28 4.93 -7.18
C LEU A 261 12.99 5.62 -6.01
N LEU A 262 13.35 4.88 -4.96
CA LEU A 262 14.09 5.44 -3.82
C LEU A 262 15.46 6.00 -4.23
N ALA A 263 16.16 5.32 -5.14
CA ALA A 263 17.45 5.76 -5.66
C ALA A 263 17.38 7.08 -6.44
N GLN A 264 16.20 7.52 -6.88
CA GLN A 264 16.06 8.80 -7.59
C GLN A 264 16.13 10.03 -6.67
N PHE A 265 15.95 9.83 -5.35
CA PHE A 265 16.00 10.90 -4.35
C PHE A 265 17.42 11.26 -3.90
N TYR A 266 18.42 10.51 -4.36
CA TYR A 266 19.85 10.69 -4.07
C TYR A 266 20.61 10.97 -5.35
#